data_AF-A0A7W0N920-F1
#
_entry.id   AF-A0A7W0N920-F1
#
_cell.length_a   1.000
_cell.length_b   1.000
_cell.length_c   1.000
_cell.angle_alpha   90.00
_cell.angle_beta   90.00
_cell.angle_gamma   90.00
#
_symmetry.space_group_name_H-M   'P 1'
#
loop_
_entity.id
_entity.type
_entity.pdbx_description
1 polymer ?
#
loop_
_entity_poly.entity_id
_entity_poly.type
_entity_poly.pdbx_seq_one_letter_code
_entity_poly.pdbx_strand_id
1 'polypeptide(L)' 'MEHLSIRRAGFGLLLLLGGAVWTLQGLDLFGQDGGMNGRFEWVIIGIITALAGVAVLGSAILARGPKP' A
#
# COMPACT_ATOMS: atom_id res chain seq x y z
N MET A 1 -18.10 -9.37 -13.27
CA MET A 1 -16.71 -8.87 -13.49
C MET A 1 -16.39 -7.62 -12.67
N GLU A 2 -17.30 -6.65 -12.52
CA GLU A 2 -17.05 -5.43 -11.71
C GLU A 2 -16.67 -5.69 -10.24
N HIS A 3 -17.34 -6.64 -9.57
CA HIS A 3 -17.09 -6.91 -8.15
C HIS A 3 -15.63 -7.34 -7.87
N LEU A 4 -14.99 -8.07 -8.79
CA LEU A 4 -13.57 -8.41 -8.68
C LEU A 4 -12.67 -7.19 -8.85
N SER A 5 -13.02 -6.27 -9.75
CA SER A 5 -12.24 -5.06 -10.00
C SER A 5 -12.28 -4.10 -8.80
N ILE A 6 -13.45 -3.94 -8.16
CA ILE A 6 -13.60 -3.15 -6.93
C ILE A 6 -12.81 -3.77 -5.77
N ARG A 7 -12.89 -5.10 -5.58
CA ARG A 7 -12.11 -5.81 -4.54
C ARG A 7 -10.60 -5.62 -4.71
N ARG A 8 -10.09 -5.73 -5.95
CA ARG A 8 -8.66 -5.54 -6.25
C ARG A 8 -8.21 -4.10 -6.02
N ALA A 9 -9.01 -3.12 -6.44
CA ALA A 9 -8.71 -1.71 -6.19
C ALA A 9 -8.68 -1.39 -4.68
N GLY A 10 -9.67 -1.88 -3.92
CA GLY A 10 -9.71 -1.70 -2.47
C GLY A 10 -8.50 -2.35 -1.78
N PHE A 11 -8.14 -3.57 -2.15
CA PHE A 11 -6.96 -4.25 -1.59
C PHE A 11 -5.66 -3.51 -1.95
N GLY A 12 -5.50 -3.07 -3.20
CA GLY A 12 -4.33 -2.29 -3.63
C GLY A 12 -4.20 -0.96 -2.87
N LEU A 13 -5.32 -0.28 -2.63
CA LEU A 13 -5.34 0.95 -1.83
C LEU A 13 -4.95 0.70 -0.37
N LEU A 14 -5.46 -0.38 0.25
CA LEU A 14 -5.11 -0.73 1.62
C LEU A 14 -3.61 -1.05 1.76
N LEU A 15 -3.03 -1.80 0.82
CA LEU A 15 -1.59 -2.07 0.78
C LEU A 15 -0.78 -0.79 0.63
N LEU A 16 -1.20 0.11 -0.26
CA LEU A 16 -0.52 1.38 -0.50
C LEU A 16 -0.50 2.24 0.76
N LEU A 17 -1.67 2.46 1.37
CA LEU A 17 -1.80 3.30 2.56
C LEU A 17 -1.14 2.65 3.78
N GLY A 18 -1.32 1.35 4.00
CA GLY A 18 -0.68 0.62 5.09
C GLY A 18 0.83 0.61 4.98
N GLY A 19 1.36 0.37 3.76
CA GLY A 19 2.79 0.44 3.48
C GLY A 19 3.37 1.85 3.72
N ALA A 20 2.66 2.90 3.30
CA ALA A 20 3.05 4.27 3.61
C ALA A 20 3.10 4.52 5.12
N VAL A 21 2.07 4.11 5.86
CA VAL A 21 2.01 4.25 7.32
C VAL A 21 3.16 3.51 8.02
N TRP A 22 3.49 2.28 7.62
CA TRP A 22 4.63 1.55 8.19
C TRP A 22 5.97 2.20 7.84
N THR A 23 6.11 2.75 6.63
CA THR A 23 7.31 3.48 6.23
C THR A 23 7.52 4.69 7.14
N LEU A 24 6.47 5.49 7.34
CA LEU A 24 6.50 6.69 8.17
C LEU A 24 6.73 6.35 9.65
N GLN A 25 6.17 5.25 10.16
CA GLN A 25 6.46 4.73 11.50
C GLN A 25 7.94 4.32 11.63
N GLY A 26 8.49 3.56 10.67
CA GLY A 26 9.90 3.17 10.69
C GLY A 26 10.87 4.37 10.66
N LEU A 27 10.47 5.47 10.00
CA LEU A 27 11.18 6.76 10.00
C LEU A 27 10.95 7.60 11.26
N ASP A 28 10.18 7.11 12.21
CA ASP A 28 9.83 7.77 13.48
C ASP A 28 9.10 9.11 13.32
N LEU A 29 8.39 9.29 12.21
CA LEU A 29 7.77 10.59 11.88
C LEU A 29 6.49 10.90 12.66
N PHE A 30 5.95 9.92 13.37
CA PHE A 30 4.77 10.09 14.21
C PHE A 30 5.11 10.36 15.67
N GLY A 31 6.37 10.21 16.09
CA GLY A 31 6.81 10.42 17.48
C GLY A 31 6.03 9.59 18.50
N GLN A 32 5.56 8.40 18.09
CA GLN A 32 4.76 7.51 18.92
C GLN A 32 5.63 6.40 19.50
N ASP A 33 5.41 6.06 20.76
CA ASP A 33 6.05 4.89 21.37
C ASP A 33 5.38 3.59 20.88
N GLY A 34 6.18 2.60 20.45
CA GLY A 34 5.67 1.31 20.00
C GLY A 34 6.71 0.45 19.30
N GLY A 35 6.37 -0.82 19.06
CA GLY A 35 7.30 -1.81 18.47
C GLY A 35 7.72 -1.53 17.02
N MET A 36 7.05 -0.59 16.33
CA MET A 36 7.32 -0.25 14.93
C MET A 36 8.08 1.05 14.73
N ASN A 37 7.98 1.99 15.69
CA ASN A 37 8.51 3.34 15.51
C ASN A 37 10.04 3.38 15.69
N GLY A 38 10.73 4.11 14.80
CA GLY A 38 12.19 4.24 14.81
C GLY A 38 12.95 2.96 14.45
N ARG A 39 12.30 2.00 13.79
CA ARG A 39 12.87 0.71 13.38
C ARG A 39 12.98 0.63 11.87
N PHE A 40 14.20 0.54 11.37
CA PHE A 40 14.49 0.56 9.92
C PHE A 40 13.86 -0.62 9.17
N GLU A 41 13.64 -1.76 9.83
CA GLU A 41 12.95 -2.92 9.26
C GLU A 41 11.55 -2.54 8.75
N TRP A 42 10.83 -1.67 9.48
CA TRP A 42 9.50 -1.21 9.09
C TRP A 42 9.52 -0.23 7.92
N VAL A 43 10.62 0.49 7.70
CA VAL A 43 10.83 1.29 6.48
C VAL A 43 10.87 0.38 5.25
N ILE A 44 11.65 -0.69 5.32
CA ILE A 44 11.79 -1.64 4.21
C ILE A 44 10.45 -2.36 3.95
N ILE A 45 9.83 -2.90 5.00
CA ILE A 45 8.54 -3.59 4.92
C ILE A 45 7.47 -2.65 4.35
N GLY A 46 7.43 -1.41 4.83
CA GLY A 46 6.51 -0.38 4.37
C GLY A 46 6.66 -0.06 2.88
N ILE A 47 7.89 0.19 2.43
CA ILE A 47 8.18 0.49 1.00
C ILE A 47 7.77 -0.67 0.11
N ILE A 48 8.15 -1.91 0.45
CA ILE A 48 7.79 -3.09 -0.34
C ILE A 48 6.26 -3.25 -0.41
N THR A 49 5.58 -3.08 0.72
CA THR A 49 4.11 -3.17 0.80
C THR A 49 3.44 -2.08 -0.04
N ALA A 50 3.95 -0.84 0.03
CA ALA A 50 3.43 0.28 -0.74
C ALA A 50 3.59 0.05 -2.25
N LEU A 51 4.77 -0.41 -2.70
CA LEU A 51 5.03 -0.74 -4.10
C LEU A 51 4.11 -1.86 -4.62
N ALA A 52 3.89 -2.91 -3.81
CA ALA A 52 2.92 -3.95 -4.13
C ALA A 52 1.50 -3.38 -4.26
N GLY A 53 1.12 -2.45 -3.37
CA GLY A 53 -0.15 -1.72 -3.46
C GLY A 53 -0.31 -0.94 -4.76
N VAL A 54 0.73 -0.20 -5.19
CA VAL A 54 0.74 0.50 -6.49
C VAL A 54 0.54 -0.48 -7.64
N ALA A 55 1.26 -1.61 -7.66
CA ALA A 55 1.14 -2.60 -8.73
C ALA A 55 -0.29 -3.20 -8.80
N VAL A 56 -0.87 -3.56 -7.65
CA VAL A 56 -2.22 -4.11 -7.56
C VAL A 56 -3.26 -3.07 -7.99
N LEU A 57 -3.16 -1.84 -7.48
CA LEU A 57 -4.08 -0.76 -7.81
C LEU A 57 -4.01 -0.40 -9.31
N GLY A 58 -2.80 -0.28 -9.86
CA GLY A 58 -2.57 -0.06 -11.28
C GLY A 58 -3.18 -1.15 -12.15
N SER A 59 -3.02 -2.43 -11.76
CA SER A 59 -3.64 -3.55 -12.49
C SER A 59 -5.18 -3.49 -12.51
N ALA A 60 -5.79 -2.98 -11.44
CA ALA A 60 -7.24 -2.83 -11.35
C ALA A 60 -7.76 -1.70 -12.25
N ILE A 61 -6.98 -0.61 -12.39
CA ILE A 61 -7.29 0.52 -13.28
C ILE A 61 -7.13 0.13 -14.75
N LEU A 62 -6.00 -0.52 -15.10
CA LEU A 62 -5.71 -0.96 -16.47
C LEU A 62 -6.76 -1.97 -16.98
N ALA A 63 -7.28 -2.83 -16.10
CA ALA A 63 -8.36 -3.76 -16.42
C ALA A 63 -9.71 -3.07 -16.75
N ARG A 64 -9.83 -1.76 -16.53
CA ARG A 64 -11.01 -0.94 -16.87
C ARG A 64 -10.80 -0.06 -18.11
N GLY A 65 -9.67 -0.22 -18.81
CA GLY A 65 -9.35 0.55 -20.02
C GLY A 65 -10.42 0.43 -21.12
N PRO A 66 -10.49 1.42 -22.04
CA PRO A 66 -11.60 1.56 -22.98
C PRO A 66 -11.79 0.28 -23.81
N LYS A 67 -13.01 -0.27 -23.77
CA LYS A 67 -13.42 -1.31 -24.71
C LYS A 67 -13.50 -0.68 -26.11
N PRO A 68 -12.98 -1.36 -27.16
CA PRO A 68 -13.23 -0.95 -28.54
C PRO A 68 -14.71 -1.02 -28.89
#